data_AF-A0A1I0EAY3-F1
#
_entry.id   AF-A0A1I0EAY3-F1
#
_cell.length_a   1.000
_cell.length_b   1.000
_cell.length_c   1.000
_cell.angle_alpha   90.00
_cell.angle_beta   90.00
_cell.angle_gamma   90.00
#
_symmetry.space_group_name_H-M   'P 1'
#
loop_
_entity.id
_entity.type
_entity.pdbx_description
1 polymer ?
#
loop_
_entity_poly.entity_id
_entity_poly.type
_entity_poly.pdbx_seq_one_letter_code
_entity_poly.pdbx_strand_id
1 'polypeptide(L)'
;MKRICFYIVCMFAVFFLILLYTGEIDFSSIAQSIHIVPSKEDAVQVVYDAIKTGETTKAVSYIGKRQRISAYASELVKEAFKIDDPVTSDDFDYMLNKYRGYTAYIKGFGIYTIHYEFEYSETAAQTKWVNQKVQQILKKLKLEDKSEYEKVKKIHDYIIEHTSYDLTVKFNSAYEGLRSNATACQGYANMAYKMFTEAGLDCRVITGVGNGISHAWNIVKIKDMWYNIDCTWDDPVGGGSRNNHYDFFLKSENDFGKHERDEEYRTIEFNEKYNMTEHSWK
;
A
#
# COMPACT_ATOMS: atom_id res chain seq x y z
N MET A 1 -57.95 21.00 28.81
CA MET A 1 -56.49 21.01 29.12
C MET A 1 -55.62 20.07 28.28
N LYS A 2 -56.10 18.95 27.72
CA LYS A 2 -55.25 18.00 26.95
C LYS A 2 -54.95 18.39 25.48
N ARG A 3 -55.65 19.37 24.89
CA ARG A 3 -55.47 19.78 23.47
C ARG A 3 -54.38 20.85 23.25
N ILE A 4 -53.96 21.56 24.30
CA ILE A 4 -52.96 22.66 24.19
C ILE A 4 -51.53 22.09 24.15
N CYS A 5 -51.24 20.98 24.83
CA CYS A 5 -49.92 20.33 24.78
C CYS A 5 -49.55 19.78 23.39
N PHE A 6 -50.53 19.34 22.57
CA PHE A 6 -50.24 18.74 21.27
C PHE A 6 -49.79 19.78 20.22
N TYR A 7 -50.34 20.99 20.29
CA TYR A 7 -49.94 22.10 19.41
C TYR A 7 -48.54 22.63 19.73
N ILE A 8 -48.15 22.64 21.00
CA ILE A 8 -46.81 23.08 21.42
C ILE A 8 -45.73 22.07 20.95
N VAL A 9 -45.97 20.76 21.09
CA VAL A 9 -45.03 19.72 20.63
C VAL A 9 -44.90 19.71 19.10
N CYS A 10 -45.99 19.90 18.35
CA CYS A 10 -45.92 20.03 16.89
C CYS A 10 -45.24 21.33 16.43
N MET A 11 -45.43 22.45 17.13
CA MET A 11 -44.69 23.69 16.84
C MET A 11 -43.19 23.51 17.08
N PHE A 12 -42.77 22.83 18.15
CA PHE A 12 -41.36 22.55 18.37
C PHE A 12 -40.77 21.64 17.29
N ALA A 13 -41.48 20.61 16.82
CA ALA A 13 -41.02 19.75 15.74
C ALA A 13 -40.91 20.48 14.39
N VAL A 14 -41.87 21.36 14.08
CA VAL A 14 -41.83 22.19 12.86
C VAL A 14 -40.77 23.28 12.97
N PHE A 15 -40.57 23.88 14.14
CA PHE A 15 -39.49 24.83 14.37
C PHE A 15 -38.11 24.15 14.32
N PHE A 16 -37.99 22.92 14.81
CA PHE A 16 -36.79 22.09 14.63
C PHE A 16 -36.55 21.76 13.16
N LEU A 17 -37.60 21.40 12.41
CA LEU A 17 -37.54 21.19 10.95
C LEU A 17 -37.19 22.46 10.19
N ILE A 18 -37.66 23.62 10.63
CA ILE A 18 -37.32 24.93 10.05
C ILE A 18 -35.88 25.29 10.40
N LEU A 19 -35.41 25.09 11.63
CA LEU A 19 -34.01 25.27 12.05
C LEU A 19 -33.05 24.31 11.33
N LEU A 20 -33.51 23.09 11.04
CA LEU A 20 -32.83 22.11 10.19
C LEU A 20 -32.78 22.57 8.72
N TYR A 21 -33.80 23.30 8.25
CA TYR A 21 -33.89 23.82 6.88
C TYR A 21 -33.16 25.16 6.70
N THR A 22 -33.07 25.98 7.75
CA THR A 22 -32.36 27.28 7.77
C THR A 22 -30.88 27.14 8.09
N GLY A 23 -30.42 25.97 8.57
CA GLY A 23 -29.02 25.72 8.91
C GLY A 23 -28.55 26.40 10.19
N GLU A 24 -29.48 26.84 11.04
CA GLU A 24 -29.18 27.51 12.32
C GLU A 24 -28.75 26.51 13.42
N ILE A 25 -29.08 25.23 13.27
CA ILE A 25 -28.53 24.15 14.12
C ILE A 25 -27.38 23.48 13.38
N ASP A 26 -26.16 23.65 13.91
CA ASP A 26 -25.00 22.93 13.44
C ASP A 26 -24.97 21.49 13.99
N PHE A 27 -25.61 20.58 13.27
CA PHE A 27 -25.62 19.15 13.59
C PHE A 27 -24.22 18.54 13.59
N SER A 28 -23.24 19.16 12.92
CA SER A 28 -21.86 18.69 12.93
C SER A 28 -21.23 18.83 14.31
N SER A 29 -21.41 19.98 14.96
CA SER A 29 -20.94 20.21 16.33
C SER A 29 -21.61 19.27 17.36
N ILE A 30 -22.91 18.98 17.19
CA ILE A 30 -23.67 18.10 18.08
C ILE A 30 -23.29 16.64 17.87
N ALA A 31 -23.16 16.17 16.63
CA ALA A 31 -22.76 14.80 16.34
C ALA A 31 -21.32 14.52 16.77
N GLN A 32 -20.42 15.50 16.62
CA GLN A 32 -19.02 15.40 17.03
C GLN A 32 -18.88 15.41 18.57
N SER A 33 -19.70 16.18 19.28
CA SER A 33 -19.70 16.20 20.76
C SER A 33 -20.34 14.96 21.41
N ILE A 34 -21.11 14.14 20.68
CA ILE A 34 -21.72 12.90 21.17
C ILE A 34 -20.94 11.64 20.69
N HIS A 35 -19.74 11.80 20.09
CA HIS A 35 -18.96 10.69 19.49
C HIS A 35 -19.76 9.82 18.49
N ILE A 36 -20.76 10.39 17.82
CA ILE A 36 -21.59 9.64 16.86
C ILE A 36 -20.83 9.44 15.53
N VAL A 37 -19.84 10.28 15.24
CA VAL A 37 -19.05 10.24 14.01
C VAL A 37 -17.55 10.21 14.29
N PRO A 38 -16.80 9.31 13.63
CA PRO A 38 -15.35 9.22 13.77
C PRO A 38 -14.66 10.54 13.42
N SER A 39 -13.54 10.84 14.08
CA SER A 39 -12.63 11.91 13.66
C SER A 39 -12.08 11.64 12.25
N LYS A 40 -11.39 12.63 11.65
CA LYS A 40 -10.74 12.39 10.35
C LYS A 40 -9.68 11.31 10.49
N GLU A 41 -8.94 11.32 11.60
CA GLU A 41 -7.91 10.35 11.93
C GLU A 41 -8.50 8.93 12.06
N ASP A 42 -9.63 8.79 12.76
CA ASP A 42 -10.35 7.50 12.86
C ASP A 42 -10.85 7.04 11.47
N ALA A 43 -11.35 7.96 10.66
CA ALA A 43 -11.81 7.66 9.30
C ALA A 43 -10.66 7.22 8.38
N VAL A 44 -9.47 7.84 8.49
CA VAL A 44 -8.26 7.41 7.80
C VAL A 44 -7.89 5.99 8.23
N GLN A 45 -7.91 5.71 9.54
CA GLN A 45 -7.59 4.38 10.07
C GLN A 45 -8.55 3.31 9.54
N VAL A 46 -9.86 3.59 9.48
CA VAL A 46 -10.86 2.68 8.91
C VAL A 46 -10.59 2.37 7.44
N VAL A 47 -10.18 3.37 6.65
CA VAL A 47 -9.83 3.19 5.23
C VAL A 47 -8.52 2.42 5.09
N TYR A 48 -7.50 2.76 5.90
CA TYR A 48 -6.22 2.04 5.94
C TYR A 48 -6.40 0.56 6.26
N ASP A 49 -7.16 0.22 7.31
CA ASP A 49 -7.39 -1.18 7.68
C ASP A 49 -8.14 -1.94 6.59
N ALA A 50 -9.08 -1.29 5.89
CA ALA A 50 -9.79 -1.87 4.75
C ALA A 50 -8.83 -2.22 3.61
N ILE A 51 -7.99 -1.27 3.19
CA ILE A 51 -7.08 -1.44 2.06
C ILE A 51 -5.97 -2.44 2.41
N LYS A 52 -5.39 -2.35 3.60
CA LYS A 52 -4.36 -3.27 4.11
C LYS A 52 -4.85 -4.72 4.05
N THR A 53 -6.03 -4.97 4.62
CA THR A 53 -6.63 -6.32 4.69
C THR A 53 -7.23 -6.79 3.36
N GLY A 54 -7.29 -5.93 2.35
CA GLY A 54 -7.82 -6.27 1.03
C GLY A 54 -9.35 -6.37 1.00
N GLU A 55 -10.05 -5.67 1.88
CA GLU A 55 -11.50 -5.52 1.79
C GLU A 55 -11.87 -4.83 0.47
N THR A 56 -12.86 -5.37 -0.24
CA THR A 56 -13.31 -4.81 -1.52
C THR A 56 -14.33 -3.69 -1.35
N THR A 57 -14.91 -3.54 -0.15
CA THR A 57 -15.87 -2.47 0.13
C THR A 57 -15.71 -1.93 1.55
N LYS A 58 -15.85 -0.61 1.75
CA LYS A 58 -15.90 -0.02 3.09
C LYS A 58 -16.84 1.18 3.12
N ALA A 59 -17.52 1.38 4.25
CA ALA A 59 -18.36 2.55 4.48
C ALA A 59 -17.79 3.43 5.59
N VAL A 60 -17.76 4.75 5.36
CA VAL A 60 -17.27 5.74 6.31
C VAL A 60 -18.28 6.87 6.45
N SER A 61 -18.68 7.19 7.68
CA SER A 61 -19.60 8.30 7.95
C SER A 61 -18.90 9.65 7.71
N TYR A 62 -19.64 10.61 7.19
CA TYR A 62 -19.17 11.98 6.97
C TYR A 62 -20.24 12.99 7.39
N ILE A 63 -19.81 13.99 8.14
CA ILE A 63 -20.63 15.18 8.42
C ILE A 63 -19.86 16.41 7.95
N GLY A 64 -20.54 17.22 7.14
CA GLY A 64 -19.99 18.44 6.59
C GLY A 64 -20.71 18.83 5.31
N LYS A 65 -20.15 19.81 4.60
CA LYS A 65 -20.73 20.30 3.35
C LYS A 65 -20.67 19.21 2.27
N ARG A 66 -21.79 18.96 1.58
CA ARG A 66 -21.87 17.97 0.50
C ARG A 66 -20.81 18.18 -0.58
N GLN A 67 -20.49 19.42 -0.90
CA GLN A 67 -19.50 19.79 -1.91
C GLN A 67 -18.06 19.37 -1.55
N ARG A 68 -17.78 19.09 -0.27
CA ARG A 68 -16.45 18.68 0.21
C ARG A 68 -16.28 17.16 0.27
N ILE A 69 -17.35 16.38 0.12
CA ILE A 69 -17.31 14.92 0.31
C ILE A 69 -16.34 14.24 -0.64
N SER A 70 -16.33 14.62 -1.92
CA SER A 70 -15.41 14.02 -2.90
C SER A 70 -13.95 14.27 -2.54
N ALA A 71 -13.60 15.50 -2.18
CA ALA A 71 -12.25 15.85 -1.75
C ALA A 71 -11.85 15.10 -0.47
N TYR A 72 -12.75 15.06 0.52
CA TYR A 72 -12.54 14.32 1.77
C TYR A 72 -12.35 12.82 1.51
N ALA A 73 -13.18 12.22 0.66
CA ALA A 73 -13.09 10.79 0.35
C ALA A 73 -11.76 10.42 -0.31
N SER A 74 -11.25 11.28 -1.21
CA SER A 74 -9.92 11.11 -1.81
C SER A 74 -8.79 11.35 -0.82
N GLU A 75 -8.94 12.34 0.06
CA GLU A 75 -7.97 12.63 1.10
C GLU A 75 -7.80 11.46 2.08
N LEU A 76 -8.88 10.81 2.50
CA LEU A 76 -8.80 9.64 3.40
C LEU A 76 -7.93 8.52 2.81
N VAL A 77 -8.12 8.21 1.51
CA VAL A 77 -7.32 7.20 0.82
C VAL A 77 -5.86 7.63 0.71
N LYS A 78 -5.59 8.90 0.39
CA LYS A 78 -4.23 9.43 0.32
C LYS A 78 -3.50 9.39 1.66
N GLU A 79 -4.16 9.77 2.75
CA GLU A 79 -3.57 9.70 4.08
C GLU A 79 -3.38 8.26 4.54
N ALA A 80 -4.28 7.33 4.18
CA ALA A 80 -4.12 5.91 4.48
C ALA A 80 -2.84 5.32 3.87
N PHE A 81 -2.46 5.71 2.65
CA PHE A 81 -1.20 5.27 2.03
C PHE A 81 0.07 5.84 2.66
N LYS A 82 -0.03 6.84 3.55
CA LYS A 82 1.13 7.38 4.28
C LYS A 82 1.44 6.62 5.58
N ILE A 83 0.54 5.74 6.01
CA ILE A 83 0.73 4.93 7.21
C ILE A 83 1.70 3.79 6.87
N ASP A 84 2.72 3.65 7.71
CA ASP A 84 3.79 2.64 7.65
C ASP A 84 3.88 2.00 9.04
N ASP A 85 3.25 0.84 9.20
CA ASP A 85 3.19 0.07 10.44
C ASP A 85 4.31 -0.98 10.45
N PRO A 86 5.38 -0.78 11.25
CA PRO A 86 6.58 -1.61 11.20
C PRO A 86 6.37 -3.07 11.66
N VAL A 87 5.18 -3.42 12.16
CA VAL A 87 4.85 -4.79 12.59
C VAL A 87 4.33 -5.66 11.46
N THR A 88 4.08 -5.09 10.28
CA THR A 88 3.53 -5.81 9.12
C THR A 88 4.27 -5.47 7.83
N SER A 89 4.19 -6.39 6.86
CA SER A 89 4.68 -6.22 5.48
C SER A 89 3.53 -6.14 4.48
N ASP A 90 2.28 -6.02 4.96
CA ASP A 90 1.06 -5.95 4.15
C ASP A 90 0.62 -4.53 3.81
N ASP A 91 1.28 -3.52 4.38
CA ASP A 91 0.95 -2.11 4.22
C ASP A 91 1.99 -1.35 3.38
N PHE A 92 2.00 -0.02 3.50
CA PHE A 92 2.89 0.91 2.80
C PHE A 92 3.11 0.55 1.33
N ASP A 93 4.33 0.18 0.92
CA ASP A 93 4.65 -0.11 -0.48
C ASP A 93 3.95 -1.36 -1.02
N TYR A 94 3.80 -2.42 -0.21
CA TYR A 94 3.09 -3.62 -0.66
C TYR A 94 1.63 -3.31 -0.94
N MET A 95 1.01 -2.55 -0.03
CA MET A 95 -0.37 -2.08 -0.17
C MET A 95 -0.54 -1.15 -1.37
N LEU A 96 0.38 -0.20 -1.56
CA LEU A 96 0.37 0.72 -2.69
C LEU A 96 0.49 -0.03 -4.02
N ASN A 97 1.42 -0.98 -4.12
CA ASN A 97 1.67 -1.70 -5.37
C ASN A 97 0.57 -2.69 -5.74
N LYS A 98 -0.13 -3.30 -4.77
CA LYS A 98 -1.27 -4.20 -5.07
C LYS A 98 -2.56 -3.44 -5.37
N TYR A 99 -2.68 -2.20 -4.92
CA TYR A 99 -3.86 -1.36 -5.15
C TYR A 99 -4.01 -0.98 -6.62
N ARG A 100 -5.24 -0.98 -7.13
CA ARG A 100 -5.56 -0.60 -8.52
C ARG A 100 -6.47 0.62 -8.61
N GLY A 101 -7.20 0.93 -7.54
CA GLY A 101 -8.02 2.12 -7.45
C GLY A 101 -9.26 1.89 -6.61
N TYR A 102 -10.15 2.87 -6.67
CA TYR A 102 -11.45 2.79 -6.04
C TYR A 102 -12.50 3.55 -6.82
N THR A 103 -13.75 3.16 -6.65
CA THR A 103 -14.89 4.06 -6.85
C THR A 103 -15.49 4.41 -5.50
N ALA A 104 -16.14 5.57 -5.43
CA ALA A 104 -16.86 5.97 -4.23
C ALA A 104 -18.21 6.61 -4.58
N TYR A 105 -19.24 6.26 -3.81
CA TYR A 105 -20.55 6.88 -3.91
C TYR A 105 -21.08 7.28 -2.53
N ILE A 106 -22.04 8.20 -2.51
CA ILE A 106 -22.53 8.84 -1.30
C ILE A 106 -23.99 8.47 -1.09
N LYS A 107 -24.34 8.07 0.13
CA LYS A 107 -25.72 7.90 0.59
C LYS A 107 -26.01 8.85 1.76
N GLY A 108 -27.29 9.17 1.98
CA GLY A 108 -27.75 9.96 3.12
C GLY A 108 -28.20 11.39 2.79
N PHE A 109 -28.86 12.00 3.78
CA PHE A 109 -29.38 13.38 3.74
C PHE A 109 -29.08 14.05 5.10
N GLY A 110 -28.31 15.13 5.11
CA GLY A 110 -27.81 15.77 6.34
C GLY A 110 -26.54 15.08 6.88
N ILE A 111 -26.66 13.81 7.26
CA ILE A 111 -25.50 12.94 7.59
C ILE A 111 -25.26 12.04 6.38
N TYR A 112 -24.01 12.04 5.89
CA TYR A 112 -23.63 11.29 4.70
C TYR A 112 -22.83 10.04 5.08
N THR A 113 -22.87 9.04 4.21
CA THR A 113 -21.97 7.88 4.26
C THR A 113 -21.30 7.74 2.90
N ILE A 114 -19.98 7.68 2.92
CA ILE A 114 -19.14 7.39 1.77
C ILE A 114 -18.98 5.88 1.70
N HIS A 115 -19.35 5.29 0.57
CA HIS A 115 -19.14 3.88 0.28
C HIS A 115 -18.03 3.76 -0.76
N TYR A 116 -16.95 3.09 -0.37
CA TYR A 116 -15.83 2.73 -1.23
C TYR A 116 -16.03 1.34 -1.82
N GLU A 117 -15.64 1.19 -3.08
CA GLU A 117 -15.41 -0.09 -3.75
C GLU A 117 -13.97 -0.10 -4.26
N PHE A 118 -13.13 -0.96 -3.68
CA PHE A 118 -11.69 -1.02 -3.95
C PHE A 118 -11.35 -2.13 -4.94
N GLU A 119 -10.34 -1.89 -5.78
CA GLU A 119 -9.80 -2.85 -6.72
C GLU A 119 -8.33 -3.15 -6.42
N TYR A 120 -7.95 -4.42 -6.55
CA TYR A 120 -6.60 -4.91 -6.25
C TYR A 120 -6.13 -5.92 -7.30
N SER A 121 -4.82 -6.01 -7.54
CA SER A 121 -4.22 -7.11 -8.32
C SER A 121 -4.08 -8.41 -7.55
N GLU A 122 -4.25 -8.36 -6.23
CA GLU A 122 -4.17 -9.51 -5.34
C GLU A 122 -5.32 -9.46 -4.32
N THR A 123 -6.09 -10.55 -4.23
CA THR A 123 -7.20 -10.67 -3.29
C THR A 123 -6.70 -10.88 -1.86
N ALA A 124 -7.52 -10.55 -0.85
CA ALA A 124 -7.21 -10.81 0.56
C ALA A 124 -6.81 -12.27 0.86
N ALA A 125 -7.48 -13.23 0.20
CA ALA A 125 -7.16 -14.66 0.34
C ALA A 125 -5.78 -15.01 -0.26
N GLN A 126 -5.43 -14.40 -1.40
CA GLN A 126 -4.12 -14.54 -2.02
C GLN A 126 -3.03 -13.89 -1.17
N THR A 127 -3.23 -12.68 -0.64
CA THR A 127 -2.28 -12.03 0.28
C THR A 127 -2.04 -12.90 1.53
N LYS A 128 -3.11 -13.43 2.15
CA LYS A 128 -2.96 -14.35 3.28
C LYS A 128 -2.15 -15.59 2.92
N TRP A 129 -2.34 -16.15 1.73
CA TRP A 129 -1.56 -17.28 1.24
C TRP A 129 -0.09 -16.89 1.01
N VAL A 130 0.17 -15.71 0.43
CA VAL A 130 1.51 -15.15 0.24
C VAL A 130 2.22 -15.02 1.58
N ASN A 131 1.60 -14.44 2.60
CA ASN A 131 2.19 -14.29 3.94
C ASN A 131 2.60 -15.65 4.52
N GLN A 132 1.72 -16.65 4.42
CA GLN A 132 2.03 -18.01 4.88
C GLN A 132 3.19 -18.63 4.10
N LYS A 133 3.22 -18.41 2.78
CA LYS A 133 4.26 -18.95 1.90
C LYS A 133 5.62 -18.29 2.15
N VAL A 134 5.67 -16.96 2.31
CA VAL A 134 6.88 -16.20 2.65
C VAL A 134 7.46 -16.71 3.96
N GLN A 135 6.65 -16.82 5.02
CA GLN A 135 7.10 -17.35 6.31
C GLN A 135 7.69 -18.77 6.21
N GLN A 136 7.09 -19.65 5.40
CA GLN A 136 7.64 -20.98 5.14
C GLN A 136 8.99 -20.94 4.41
N ILE A 137 9.16 -20.02 3.47
CA ILE A 137 10.40 -19.85 2.71
C ILE A 137 11.49 -19.30 3.62
N LEU A 138 11.24 -18.22 4.35
CA LEU A 138 12.21 -17.60 5.25
C LEU A 138 12.73 -18.61 6.29
N LYS A 139 11.85 -19.43 6.85
CA LYS A 139 12.24 -20.53 7.76
C LYS A 139 13.18 -21.56 7.10
N LYS A 140 12.99 -21.85 5.81
CA LYS A 140 13.89 -22.77 5.07
C LYS A 140 15.23 -22.12 4.75
N LEU A 141 15.27 -20.81 4.53
CA LEU A 141 16.49 -20.07 4.24
C LEU A 141 17.44 -19.96 5.45
N LYS A 142 16.92 -20.17 6.67
CA LYS A 142 17.68 -20.16 7.95
C LYS A 142 18.47 -18.86 8.10
N LEU A 143 17.71 -17.77 8.21
CA LEU A 143 18.24 -16.41 8.24
C LEU A 143 18.63 -15.94 9.63
N GLU A 144 18.38 -16.76 10.66
CA GLU A 144 18.80 -16.49 12.03
C GLU A 144 20.34 -16.34 12.08
N ASP A 145 20.81 -15.34 12.85
CA ASP A 145 22.22 -15.00 13.03
C ASP A 145 22.99 -14.62 11.74
N LYS A 146 22.27 -14.35 10.64
CA LYS A 146 22.87 -13.86 9.39
C LYS A 146 23.00 -12.34 9.39
N SER A 147 24.10 -11.85 8.83
CA SER A 147 24.28 -10.43 8.51
C SER A 147 23.22 -9.96 7.51
N GLU A 148 22.97 -8.65 7.47
CA GLU A 148 22.01 -8.05 6.52
C GLU A 148 22.34 -8.46 5.08
N TYR A 149 23.61 -8.37 4.68
CA TYR A 149 24.08 -8.82 3.36
C TYR A 149 23.75 -10.28 3.08
N GLU A 150 24.03 -11.20 4.02
CA GLU A 150 23.74 -12.62 3.84
C GLU A 150 22.24 -12.88 3.72
N LYS A 151 21.40 -12.15 4.46
CA LYS A 151 19.94 -12.23 4.34
C LYS A 151 19.49 -11.76 2.97
N VAL A 152 19.94 -10.58 2.53
CA VAL A 152 19.59 -10.02 1.22
C VAL A 152 19.97 -10.99 0.11
N LYS A 153 21.21 -11.49 0.14
CA LYS A 153 21.72 -12.43 -0.86
C LYS A 153 20.89 -13.72 -0.92
N LYS A 154 20.59 -14.33 0.22
CA LYS A 154 19.80 -15.58 0.28
C LYS A 154 18.38 -15.42 -0.25
N ILE A 155 17.74 -14.30 0.06
CA ILE A 155 16.39 -13.99 -0.41
C ILE A 155 16.41 -13.70 -1.92
N HIS A 156 17.35 -12.88 -2.38
CA HIS A 156 17.56 -12.61 -3.79
C HIS A 156 17.74 -13.90 -4.59
N ASP A 157 18.74 -14.72 -4.20
CA ASP A 157 19.05 -16.00 -4.84
C ASP A 157 17.81 -16.90 -4.90
N TYR A 158 17.04 -17.00 -3.81
CA TYR A 158 15.80 -17.76 -3.80
C TYR A 158 14.80 -17.27 -4.84
N ILE A 159 14.58 -15.96 -4.94
CA ILE A 159 13.58 -15.39 -5.85
C ILE A 159 13.94 -15.70 -7.31
N ILE A 160 15.19 -15.44 -7.72
CA ILE A 160 15.64 -15.64 -9.11
C ILE A 160 15.81 -17.12 -9.48
N GLU A 161 16.01 -18.01 -8.50
CA GLU A 161 16.07 -19.46 -8.73
C GLU A 161 14.68 -20.12 -8.85
N HIS A 162 13.63 -19.49 -8.30
CA HIS A 162 12.31 -20.10 -8.16
C HIS A 162 11.20 -19.38 -8.94
N THR A 163 11.52 -18.29 -9.64
CA THR A 163 10.57 -17.52 -10.43
C THR A 163 11.14 -17.28 -11.82
N SER A 164 10.28 -17.25 -12.83
CA SER A 164 10.63 -16.85 -14.19
C SER A 164 9.82 -15.66 -14.67
N TYR A 165 10.45 -14.78 -15.44
CA TYR A 165 9.76 -13.62 -15.99
C TYR A 165 8.60 -14.00 -16.93
N ASP A 166 7.39 -13.52 -16.63
CA ASP A 166 6.22 -13.66 -17.50
C ASP A 166 6.23 -12.59 -18.59
N LEU A 167 6.73 -12.95 -19.77
CA LEU A 167 6.75 -12.09 -20.96
C LEU A 167 5.34 -11.69 -21.46
N THR A 168 4.28 -12.38 -21.04
CA THR A 168 2.90 -12.00 -21.38
C THR A 168 2.36 -10.90 -20.47
N VAL A 169 3.07 -10.59 -19.39
CA VAL A 169 2.74 -9.56 -18.38
C VAL A 169 1.36 -9.76 -17.73
N LYS A 170 0.82 -10.99 -17.79
CA LYS A 170 -0.48 -11.33 -17.21
C LYS A 170 -0.38 -11.53 -15.71
N PHE A 171 0.74 -12.08 -15.26
CA PHE A 171 1.02 -12.33 -13.86
C PHE A 171 1.87 -11.20 -13.28
N ASN A 172 1.30 -10.36 -12.42
CA ASN A 172 2.01 -9.18 -11.91
C ASN A 172 1.79 -8.96 -10.40
N SER A 173 1.80 -10.05 -9.62
CA SER A 173 1.61 -10.05 -8.17
C SER A 173 2.56 -11.03 -7.48
N ALA A 174 2.80 -10.82 -6.18
CA ALA A 174 3.61 -11.75 -5.40
C ALA A 174 2.96 -13.13 -5.31
N TYR A 175 1.63 -13.20 -5.27
CA TYR A 175 0.90 -14.46 -5.34
C TYR A 175 1.27 -15.28 -6.59
N GLU A 176 1.22 -14.70 -7.79
CA GLU A 176 1.55 -15.46 -9.01
C GLU A 176 3.03 -15.87 -9.04
N GLY A 177 3.94 -14.97 -8.64
CA GLY A 177 5.36 -15.30 -8.51
C GLY A 177 5.62 -16.51 -7.60
N LEU A 178 4.97 -16.55 -6.43
CA LEU A 178 5.17 -17.63 -5.45
C LEU A 178 4.35 -18.91 -5.72
N ARG A 179 3.20 -18.78 -6.40
CA ARG A 179 2.25 -19.89 -6.63
C ARG A 179 2.45 -20.59 -7.97
N SER A 180 2.73 -19.80 -9.00
CA SER A 180 2.84 -20.21 -10.40
C SER A 180 4.30 -20.18 -10.88
N ASN A 181 5.23 -19.67 -10.06
CA ASN A 181 6.64 -19.50 -10.38
C ASN A 181 6.87 -18.61 -11.60
N ALA A 182 5.93 -17.70 -11.91
CA ALA A 182 6.05 -16.79 -13.02
C ALA A 182 5.35 -15.46 -12.73
N THR A 183 6.03 -14.34 -12.97
CA THR A 183 5.45 -13.00 -12.83
C THR A 183 6.26 -11.94 -13.59
N ALA A 184 5.72 -10.74 -13.76
CA ALA A 184 6.40 -9.56 -14.28
C ALA A 184 7.01 -8.72 -13.14
N CYS A 185 7.65 -7.60 -13.48
CA CYS A 185 8.49 -6.80 -12.59
C CYS A 185 7.83 -6.43 -11.25
N GLN A 186 6.54 -6.07 -11.25
CA GLN A 186 5.84 -5.73 -10.01
C GLN A 186 5.72 -6.93 -9.05
N GLY A 187 5.53 -8.14 -9.60
CA GLY A 187 5.49 -9.36 -8.79
C GLY A 187 6.83 -9.67 -8.14
N TYR A 188 7.94 -9.53 -8.88
CA TYR A 188 9.29 -9.64 -8.34
C TYR A 188 9.52 -8.64 -7.21
N ALA A 189 9.22 -7.36 -7.47
CA ALA A 189 9.44 -6.30 -6.49
C ALA A 189 8.60 -6.49 -5.21
N ASN A 190 7.36 -6.96 -5.37
CA ASN A 190 6.46 -7.24 -4.25
C ASN A 190 6.91 -8.46 -3.44
N MET A 191 7.40 -9.54 -4.08
CA MET A 191 7.96 -10.69 -3.37
C MET A 191 9.20 -10.29 -2.57
N ALA A 192 10.13 -9.58 -3.21
CA ALA A 192 11.35 -9.11 -2.58
C ALA A 192 11.04 -8.19 -1.40
N TYR A 193 10.12 -7.23 -1.55
CA TYR A 193 9.66 -6.38 -0.44
C TYR A 193 9.17 -7.20 0.76
N LYS A 194 8.24 -8.14 0.55
CA LYS A 194 7.72 -8.97 1.64
C LYS A 194 8.80 -9.81 2.30
N MET A 195 9.64 -10.47 1.51
CA MET A 195 10.68 -11.35 2.04
C MET A 195 11.76 -10.57 2.80
N PHE A 196 12.15 -9.38 2.33
CA PHE A 196 13.13 -8.54 3.02
C PHE A 196 12.56 -7.96 4.32
N THR A 197 11.37 -7.34 4.27
CA THR A 197 10.73 -6.75 5.46
C THR A 197 10.44 -7.80 6.54
N GLU A 198 9.90 -8.97 6.16
CA GLU A 198 9.66 -10.07 7.11
C GLU A 198 10.95 -10.74 7.63
N ALA A 199 12.10 -10.54 6.95
CA ALA A 199 13.42 -10.93 7.44
C ALA A 199 14.10 -9.87 8.34
N GLY A 200 13.38 -8.77 8.64
CA GLY A 200 13.86 -7.66 9.45
C GLY A 200 14.83 -6.74 8.72
N LEU A 201 14.69 -6.59 7.41
CA LEU A 201 15.47 -5.66 6.59
C LEU A 201 14.58 -4.48 6.16
N ASP A 202 15.12 -3.27 6.21
CA ASP A 202 14.45 -2.11 5.63
C ASP A 202 14.47 -2.22 4.10
N CYS A 203 13.29 -2.15 3.48
CA CYS A 203 13.12 -2.28 2.04
C CYS A 203 12.05 -1.31 1.55
N ARG A 204 12.20 -0.81 0.33
CA ARG A 204 11.16 -0.07 -0.40
C ARG A 204 10.95 -0.69 -1.79
N VAL A 205 9.74 -0.57 -2.31
CA VAL A 205 9.47 -0.77 -3.75
C VAL A 205 9.66 0.56 -4.46
N ILE A 206 10.35 0.54 -5.59
CA ILE A 206 10.57 1.71 -6.45
C ILE A 206 9.94 1.43 -7.80
N THR A 207 9.20 2.41 -8.31
CA THR A 207 8.69 2.38 -9.69
C THR A 207 9.41 3.40 -10.56
N GLY A 208 9.37 3.15 -11.86
CA GLY A 208 10.02 3.99 -12.84
C GLY A 208 10.01 3.37 -14.23
N VAL A 209 11.10 3.61 -14.96
CA VAL A 209 11.32 3.15 -16.32
C VAL A 209 12.62 2.34 -16.38
N GLY A 210 12.53 1.13 -16.92
CA GLY A 210 13.67 0.25 -17.22
C GLY A 210 13.75 -0.01 -18.73
N ASN A 211 14.86 0.34 -19.38
CA ASN A 211 15.02 0.23 -20.84
C ASN A 211 13.85 0.87 -21.65
N GLY A 212 13.29 1.97 -21.15
CA GLY A 212 12.21 2.71 -21.82
C GLY A 212 10.80 2.17 -21.60
N ILE A 213 10.61 1.16 -20.74
CA ILE A 213 9.30 0.59 -20.39
C ILE A 213 9.06 0.72 -18.88
N SER A 214 7.80 0.89 -18.44
CA SER A 214 7.44 0.90 -17.02
C SER A 214 8.00 -0.33 -16.29
N HIS A 215 8.64 -0.08 -15.15
CA HIS A 215 9.37 -1.09 -14.40
C HIS A 215 9.25 -0.86 -12.89
N ALA A 216 9.44 -1.92 -12.12
CA ALA A 216 9.44 -1.90 -10.67
C ALA A 216 10.57 -2.77 -10.13
N TRP A 217 11.26 -2.27 -9.10
CA TRP A 217 12.37 -2.93 -8.42
C TRP A 217 12.37 -2.54 -6.94
N ASN A 218 13.44 -2.85 -6.19
CA ASN A 218 13.55 -2.49 -4.78
C ASN A 218 14.80 -1.67 -4.47
N ILE A 219 14.74 -0.96 -3.35
CA ILE A 219 15.94 -0.57 -2.61
C ILE A 219 15.93 -1.28 -1.26
N VAL A 220 17.10 -1.68 -0.79
CA VAL A 220 17.28 -2.34 0.50
C VAL A 220 18.42 -1.69 1.26
N LYS A 221 18.25 -1.56 2.58
CA LYS A 221 19.26 -0.98 3.45
C LYS A 221 20.23 -2.06 3.93
N ILE A 222 21.53 -1.73 3.86
CA ILE A 222 22.59 -2.50 4.54
C ILE A 222 23.42 -1.50 5.33
N LYS A 223 23.55 -1.73 6.64
CA LYS A 223 24.07 -0.77 7.61
C LYS A 223 23.30 0.55 7.52
N ASP A 224 23.95 1.63 7.16
CA ASP A 224 23.38 2.98 7.11
C ASP A 224 23.06 3.46 5.68
N MET A 225 23.27 2.61 4.67
CA MET A 225 23.17 3.00 3.26
C MET A 225 22.13 2.16 2.52
N TRP A 226 21.43 2.78 1.57
CA TRP A 226 20.47 2.14 0.70
C TRP A 226 21.09 1.78 -0.65
N TYR A 227 20.74 0.59 -1.16
CA TYR A 227 21.23 0.02 -2.40
C TYR A 227 20.06 -0.38 -3.30
N ASN A 228 20.20 -0.17 -4.60
CA ASN A 228 19.26 -0.71 -5.58
C ASN A 228 19.44 -2.22 -5.71
N ILE A 229 18.33 -2.93 -5.88
CA ILE A 229 18.28 -4.36 -6.18
C ILE A 229 17.12 -4.66 -7.13
N ASP A 230 17.40 -5.35 -8.24
CA ASP A 230 16.36 -5.79 -9.18
C ASP A 230 16.45 -7.29 -9.49
N CYS A 231 15.62 -8.06 -8.79
CA CYS A 231 15.50 -9.50 -9.00
C CYS A 231 14.94 -9.84 -10.39
N THR A 232 14.25 -8.92 -11.06
CA THR A 232 13.68 -9.14 -12.39
C THR A 232 14.77 -9.20 -13.45
N TRP A 233 15.75 -8.29 -13.36
CA TRP A 233 16.84 -8.23 -14.34
C TRP A 233 18.02 -9.11 -13.97
N ASP A 234 18.12 -9.54 -12.71
CA ASP A 234 19.03 -10.62 -12.28
C ASP A 234 18.42 -12.04 -12.47
N ASP A 235 17.15 -12.16 -12.90
CA ASP A 235 16.56 -13.42 -13.35
C ASP A 235 17.18 -13.85 -14.70
N PRO A 236 17.82 -15.04 -14.79
CA PRO A 236 18.28 -15.59 -16.05
C PRO A 236 17.09 -15.95 -16.96
N VAL A 237 16.59 -14.98 -17.71
CA VAL A 237 15.50 -15.15 -18.68
C VAL A 237 15.81 -16.35 -19.60
N GLY A 238 14.97 -17.39 -19.55
CA GLY A 238 15.11 -18.60 -20.36
C GLY A 238 15.39 -19.90 -19.59
N GLY A 239 15.41 -19.89 -18.27
CA GLY A 239 15.34 -21.12 -17.45
C GLY A 239 16.49 -22.11 -17.66
N GLY A 240 17.72 -21.62 -17.83
CA GLY A 240 18.83 -22.50 -18.18
C GLY A 240 20.24 -21.93 -18.08
N SER A 241 20.69 -21.62 -16.86
CA SER A 241 22.10 -21.70 -16.47
C SER A 241 22.23 -21.54 -14.95
N ARG A 242 23.07 -22.34 -14.31
CA ARG A 242 23.28 -22.43 -12.85
C ARG A 242 24.04 -21.23 -12.24
N ASN A 243 24.00 -20.08 -12.89
CA ASN A 243 24.73 -18.90 -12.47
C ASN A 243 23.75 -17.76 -12.23
N ASN A 244 23.40 -17.53 -10.97
CA ASN A 244 22.68 -16.35 -10.54
C ASN A 244 23.40 -15.10 -11.07
N HIS A 245 22.65 -14.20 -11.69
CA HIS A 245 23.18 -12.90 -12.08
C HIS A 245 23.19 -11.97 -10.86
N TYR A 246 24.14 -11.06 -10.83
CA TYR A 246 24.33 -10.05 -9.78
C TYR A 246 24.63 -8.68 -10.42
N ASP A 247 24.16 -8.49 -11.64
CA ASP A 247 24.37 -7.28 -12.44
C ASP A 247 23.55 -6.12 -11.87
N PHE A 248 22.45 -6.42 -11.18
CA PHE A 248 21.57 -5.47 -10.51
C PHE A 248 21.46 -5.70 -9.01
N PHE A 249 22.38 -6.49 -8.43
CA PHE A 249 22.42 -6.79 -7.00
C PHE A 249 23.26 -5.76 -6.22
N LEU A 250 22.62 -5.08 -5.26
CA LEU A 250 23.23 -4.14 -4.31
C LEU A 250 24.06 -3.02 -4.98
N LYS A 251 23.44 -2.31 -5.92
CA LYS A 251 24.10 -1.26 -6.71
C LYS A 251 23.86 0.15 -6.16
N SER A 252 24.85 1.02 -6.36
CA SER A 252 24.62 2.47 -6.30
C SER A 252 23.84 2.95 -7.53
N GLU A 253 23.32 4.17 -7.49
CA GLU A 253 22.66 4.79 -8.66
C GLU A 253 23.55 4.77 -9.90
N ASN A 254 24.85 5.07 -9.73
CA ASN A 254 25.81 5.13 -10.84
C ASN A 254 26.04 3.78 -11.53
N ASP A 255 25.92 2.69 -10.77
CA ASP A 255 26.13 1.32 -11.25
C ASP A 255 24.81 0.62 -11.61
N PHE A 256 23.67 1.31 -11.50
CA PHE A 256 22.32 0.78 -11.74
C PHE A 256 21.74 1.28 -13.07
N GLY A 257 22.49 1.06 -14.15
CA GLY A 257 22.19 1.62 -15.45
C GLY A 257 20.82 1.23 -16.01
N LYS A 258 20.30 2.07 -16.93
CA LYS A 258 19.03 1.90 -17.67
C LYS A 258 17.75 1.97 -16.82
N HIS A 259 17.87 2.23 -15.53
CA HIS A 259 16.78 2.51 -14.62
C HIS A 259 16.64 4.02 -14.41
N GLU A 260 15.42 4.52 -14.53
CA GLU A 260 15.07 5.88 -14.19
C GLU A 260 13.88 5.83 -13.24
N ARG A 261 14.05 6.35 -12.02
CA ARG A 261 13.00 6.41 -11.02
C ARG A 261 11.88 7.37 -11.44
N ASP A 262 10.65 7.04 -11.03
CA ASP A 262 9.54 7.99 -11.09
C ASP A 262 9.85 9.24 -10.24
N GLU A 263 9.19 10.35 -10.57
CA GLU A 263 9.46 11.67 -9.99
C GLU A 263 9.42 11.70 -8.47
N GLU A 264 8.50 10.96 -7.86
CA GLU A 264 8.33 10.90 -6.41
C GLU A 264 9.53 10.29 -5.66
N TYR A 265 10.33 9.43 -6.31
CA TYR A 265 11.52 8.82 -5.72
C TYR A 265 12.81 9.58 -6.06
N ARG A 266 12.70 10.78 -6.66
CA ARG A 266 13.83 11.66 -7.02
C ARG A 266 13.83 12.96 -6.22
N THR A 267 12.87 13.16 -5.33
CA THR A 267 12.78 14.37 -4.51
C THR A 267 13.94 14.47 -3.52
N ILE A 268 14.21 15.69 -3.05
CA ILE A 268 15.24 15.92 -2.02
C ILE A 268 14.84 15.16 -0.75
N GLU A 269 13.57 15.26 -0.35
CA GLU A 269 13.05 14.61 0.85
C GLU A 269 13.18 13.09 0.77
N PHE A 270 12.96 12.48 -0.41
CA PHE A 270 13.14 11.05 -0.59
C PHE A 270 14.62 10.67 -0.43
N ASN A 271 15.53 11.37 -1.09
CA ASN A 271 16.96 11.08 -1.05
C ASN A 271 17.58 11.34 0.33
N GLU A 272 17.08 12.34 1.07
CA GLU A 272 17.47 12.58 2.47
C GLU A 272 16.97 11.48 3.41
N LYS A 273 15.74 10.99 3.20
CA LYS A 273 15.18 9.89 4.00
C LYS A 273 15.85 8.55 3.71
N TYR A 274 16.14 8.28 2.44
CA TYR A 274 16.73 7.03 1.96
C TYR A 274 18.11 7.31 1.41
N ASN A 275 19.09 7.47 2.31
CA ASN A 275 20.47 7.79 1.98
C ASN A 275 21.10 6.74 1.04
N MET A 276 21.03 7.00 -0.27
CA MET A 276 21.53 6.10 -1.30
C MET A 276 23.05 6.09 -1.31
N THR A 277 23.62 4.91 -1.53
CA THR A 277 25.07 4.75 -1.65
C THR A 277 25.65 5.38 -2.92
N GLU A 278 26.85 5.95 -2.83
CA GLU A 278 27.64 6.36 -3.99
C GLU A 278 28.34 5.17 -4.68
N HIS A 279 28.53 4.07 -3.96
CA HIS A 279 29.27 2.89 -4.43
C HIS A 279 28.50 1.59 -4.21
N SER A 280 28.50 0.72 -5.21
CA SER A 280 27.95 -0.64 -5.07
C SER A 280 28.64 -1.41 -3.94
N TRP A 281 27.88 -2.33 -3.33
CA TRP A 281 28.40 -3.20 -2.27
C TRP A 281 29.51 -4.12 -2.80
N LYS A 282 30.54 -4.36 -1.99
CA LYS A 282 31.71 -5.19 -2.31
C LYS A 282 31.80 -6.43 -1.42
#